data_AF-A0A800K278-F1
#
_entry.id   AF-A0A800K278-F1
#
_cell.length_a   1.000
_cell.length_b   1.000
_cell.length_c   1.000
_cell.angle_alpha   90.00
_cell.angle_beta   90.00
_cell.angle_gamma   90.00
#
_symmetry.space_group_name_H-M   'P 1'
#
loop_
_entity.id
_entity.type
_entity.pdbx_description
1 polymer ?
#
loop_
_entity_poly.entity_id
_entity_poly.type
_entity_poly.pdbx_seq_one_letter_code
_entity_poly.pdbx_strand_id
1 'polypeptide(L)'
;MEQKLGHARDFVEMWDIERPMYVDDLDGPVHRAYGTLPNMTWIINRSGHIVYKADWTDHRTVRAAVEQLVTERDLQQARTRITPYNVYWQPNRENPVVEFVGGLYGVPGERAVREFIAAQRKTNGEGAGVMVERAAEQALKLRQAAPAGDD
;
A
#
# COMPACT_ATOMS: atom_id res chain seq x y z
N MET A 1 -19.40 -8.74 10.83
CA MET A 1 -18.57 -9.57 9.93
C MET A 1 -19.02 -9.45 8.49
N GLU A 2 -20.32 -9.61 8.21
CA GLU A 2 -20.88 -9.51 6.85
C GLU A 2 -20.48 -8.25 6.07
N GLN A 3 -20.58 -7.06 6.69
CA GLN A 3 -20.13 -5.80 6.08
C GLN A 3 -18.65 -5.81 5.68
N LYS A 4 -17.76 -6.33 6.54
CA LYS A 4 -16.31 -6.42 6.28
C LYS A 4 -16.02 -7.33 5.09
N LEU A 5 -16.75 -8.44 4.99
CA LEU A 5 -16.68 -9.35 3.85
C LEU A 5 -17.24 -8.71 2.57
N GLY A 6 -18.32 -7.93 2.67
CA GLY A 6 -18.86 -7.14 1.56
C GLY A 6 -17.80 -6.22 0.96
N HIS A 7 -17.20 -5.35 1.79
CA HIS A 7 -16.14 -4.45 1.34
C HIS A 7 -14.93 -5.18 0.73
N ALA A 8 -14.57 -6.36 1.24
CA ALA A 8 -13.47 -7.15 0.68
C ALA A 8 -13.79 -7.68 -0.72
N ARG A 9 -15.05 -8.08 -0.97
CA ARG A 9 -15.50 -8.52 -2.30
C ARG A 9 -15.54 -7.35 -3.28
N ASP A 10 -16.12 -6.22 -2.87
CA ASP A 10 -16.16 -5.00 -3.68
C ASP A 10 -14.74 -4.56 -4.07
N PHE A 11 -13.79 -4.67 -3.14
CA PHE A 11 -12.38 -4.36 -3.40
C PHE A 11 -11.74 -5.32 -4.40
N VAL A 12 -12.00 -6.62 -4.29
CA VAL A 12 -11.50 -7.62 -5.26
C VAL A 12 -12.07 -7.37 -6.65
N GLU A 13 -13.38 -7.11 -6.75
CA GLU A 13 -14.06 -6.84 -8.02
C GLU A 13 -13.58 -5.54 -8.66
N MET A 14 -13.50 -4.45 -7.89
CA MET A 14 -13.08 -3.13 -8.38
C MET A 14 -11.68 -3.13 -8.99
N TRP A 15 -10.77 -3.95 -8.48
CA TRP A 15 -9.36 -3.96 -8.88
C TRP A 15 -8.93 -5.24 -9.60
N ASP A 16 -9.90 -6.07 -10.00
CA ASP A 16 -9.68 -7.34 -10.70
C ASP A 16 -8.58 -8.21 -10.03
N ILE A 17 -8.71 -8.39 -8.72
CA ILE A 17 -7.68 -9.07 -7.93
C ILE A 17 -7.82 -10.59 -8.09
N GLU A 18 -6.92 -11.18 -8.86
CA GLU A 18 -6.89 -12.64 -9.07
C GLU A 18 -6.36 -13.44 -7.87
N ARG A 19 -5.52 -12.83 -7.03
CA ARG A 19 -4.92 -13.52 -5.88
C ARG A 19 -5.93 -13.68 -4.74
N PRO A 20 -5.85 -14.76 -3.95
CA PRO A 20 -6.73 -14.95 -2.80
C PRO A 20 -6.70 -13.76 -1.83
N MET A 21 -7.88 -13.26 -1.48
CA MET A 21 -8.05 -12.25 -0.44
C MET A 21 -8.65 -12.87 0.82
N TYR A 22 -7.85 -12.86 1.89
CA TYR A 22 -8.28 -13.32 3.21
C TYR A 22 -8.71 -12.14 4.07
N VAL A 23 -9.76 -12.33 4.85
CA VAL A 23 -10.30 -11.31 5.76
C VAL A 23 -10.08 -11.79 7.19
N ASP A 24 -9.29 -11.03 7.95
CA ASP A 24 -9.06 -11.29 9.38
C ASP A 24 -10.35 -11.12 10.19
N ASP A 25 -10.39 -11.65 11.40
CA ASP A 25 -11.53 -11.48 12.31
C ASP A 25 -11.71 -10.01 12.72
N LEU A 26 -12.85 -9.70 13.35
CA LEU A 26 -13.14 -8.33 13.81
C LEU A 26 -12.22 -7.89 14.93
N ASP A 27 -11.83 -8.81 15.80
CA ASP A 27 -10.83 -8.55 16.81
C ASP A 27 -9.43 -8.45 16.21
N GLY A 28 -9.16 -9.09 15.06
CA GLY A 28 -7.94 -8.91 14.29
C GLY A 28 -6.70 -9.63 14.87
N PRO A 29 -6.76 -10.93 15.17
CA PRO A 29 -5.63 -11.68 15.71
C PRO A 29 -4.43 -11.71 14.75
N VAL A 30 -4.65 -11.82 13.43
CA VAL A 30 -3.56 -11.83 12.45
C VAL A 30 -2.95 -10.45 12.32
N HIS A 31 -3.78 -9.40 12.24
CA HIS A 31 -3.34 -8.01 12.25
C HIS A 31 -2.46 -7.75 13.47
N ARG A 32 -2.90 -8.11 14.68
CA ARG A 32 -2.07 -7.93 15.89
C ARG A 32 -0.76 -8.71 15.86
N ALA A 33 -0.74 -9.93 15.34
CA ALA A 33 0.45 -10.76 15.29
C ALA A 33 1.49 -10.28 14.27
N TYR A 34 1.04 -9.75 13.12
CA TYR A 34 1.90 -9.33 12.01
C TYR A 34 2.08 -7.81 11.92
N GLY A 35 1.51 -7.05 12.85
CA GLY A 35 1.71 -5.61 13.05
C GLY A 35 0.44 -4.78 12.86
N THR A 36 0.37 -3.62 13.50
CA THR A 36 -0.90 -2.87 13.56
C THR A 36 -1.08 -1.83 12.45
N LEU A 37 -0.21 -1.81 11.44
CA LEU A 37 -0.22 -0.83 10.34
C LEU A 37 -1.08 -1.32 9.15
N PRO A 38 -1.74 -0.41 8.41
CA PRO A 38 -2.79 -0.78 7.45
C PRO A 38 -2.31 -1.39 6.12
N ASN A 39 -1.00 -1.38 5.82
CA ASN A 39 -0.46 -1.89 4.56
C ASN A 39 1.00 -2.37 4.74
N MET A 40 1.19 -3.40 5.55
CA MET A 40 2.49 -4.04 5.72
C MET A 40 2.66 -5.18 4.72
N THR A 41 3.90 -5.48 4.35
CA THR A 41 4.23 -6.65 3.53
C THR A 41 5.18 -7.58 4.26
N TRP A 42 4.90 -8.88 4.17
CA TRP A 42 5.76 -9.94 4.65
C TRP A 42 5.99 -10.95 3.52
N ILE A 43 7.22 -11.41 3.35
CA ILE A 43 7.53 -12.58 2.52
C ILE A 43 8.00 -13.68 3.45
N ILE A 44 7.30 -14.82 3.40
CA ILE A 44 7.56 -15.99 4.22
C ILE A 44 7.99 -17.12 3.27
N ASN A 45 9.13 -17.73 3.55
CA ASN A 45 9.62 -18.84 2.73
C ASN A 45 8.90 -20.16 3.06
N ARG A 46 9.17 -21.21 2.27
CA ARG A 46 8.53 -22.53 2.44
C ARG A 46 8.79 -23.20 3.80
N SER A 47 9.82 -22.78 4.52
CA SER A 47 10.13 -23.27 5.87
C SER A 47 9.43 -22.46 6.97
N GLY A 48 8.62 -21.46 6.62
CA GLY A 48 7.94 -20.59 7.57
C GLY A 48 8.79 -19.44 8.10
N HIS A 49 9.99 -19.21 7.56
CA HIS A 49 10.82 -18.09 7.99
C HIS A 49 10.43 -16.81 7.24
N ILE A 50 10.35 -15.71 8.01
CA ILE A 50 10.25 -14.36 7.45
C ILE A 50 11.59 -14.03 6.79
N VAL A 51 11.56 -13.77 5.49
CA VAL A 51 12.73 -13.38 4.69
C VAL A 51 12.66 -11.92 4.23
N TYR A 52 11.51 -11.28 4.39
CA TYR A 52 11.34 -9.84 4.16
C TYR A 52 10.14 -9.32 4.97
N LYS A 53 10.28 -8.13 5.53
CA LYS A 53 9.25 -7.39 6.25
C LYS A 53 9.34 -5.91 5.86
N ALA A 54 8.19 -5.30 5.58
CA ALA A 54 8.05 -3.86 5.46
C ALA A 54 6.83 -3.37 6.24
N ASP A 55 7.05 -2.39 7.13
CA ASP A 55 6.00 -1.75 7.91
C ASP A 55 5.02 -0.94 7.03
N TRP A 56 5.51 -0.51 5.86
CA TRP A 56 4.72 0.07 4.79
C TRP A 56 5.17 -0.50 3.45
N THR A 57 4.23 -1.01 2.69
CA THR A 57 4.49 -1.59 1.37
C THR A 57 5.02 -0.52 0.41
N ASP A 58 6.19 -0.76 -0.18
CA ASP A 58 6.73 -0.03 -1.32
C ASP A 58 7.13 -1.04 -2.39
N HIS A 59 6.54 -0.91 -3.58
CA HIS A 59 6.69 -1.85 -4.69
C HIS A 59 8.15 -2.07 -5.10
N ARG A 60 9.03 -1.07 -4.93
CA ARG A 60 10.45 -1.15 -5.29
C ARG A 60 11.19 -2.13 -4.38
N THR A 61 10.93 -2.04 -3.09
CA THR A 61 11.57 -2.90 -2.08
C THR A 61 11.02 -4.32 -2.10
N VAL A 62 9.72 -4.49 -2.37
CA VAL A 62 9.11 -5.81 -2.58
C VAL A 62 9.71 -6.48 -3.82
N ARG A 63 9.86 -5.74 -4.94
CA ARG A 63 10.51 -6.25 -6.15
C ARG A 63 11.94 -6.71 -5.87
N ALA A 64 12.76 -5.85 -5.25
CA ALA A 64 14.14 -6.19 -4.92
C ALA A 64 14.25 -7.45 -4.05
N ALA A 65 13.34 -7.61 -3.07
CA ALA A 65 13.31 -8.81 -2.24
C ALA A 65 12.94 -10.07 -3.04
N VAL A 66 11.93 -9.99 -3.92
CA VAL A 66 11.53 -11.12 -4.77
C VAL A 66 12.63 -11.50 -5.76
N GLU A 67 13.27 -10.53 -6.41
CA GLU A 67 14.38 -10.76 -7.35
C GLU A 67 15.57 -11.44 -6.67
N GLN A 68 15.90 -11.02 -5.44
CA GLN A 68 16.93 -11.65 -4.63
C GLN A 68 16.58 -13.10 -4.29
N LEU A 69 15.33 -13.37 -3.89
CA LEU A 69 14.87 -14.73 -3.56
C LEU A 69 14.87 -15.67 -4.78
N VAL A 70 14.53 -15.16 -5.96
CA VAL A 70 14.63 -15.91 -7.22
C VAL A 70 16.10 -16.23 -7.53
N THR A 71 16.99 -15.24 -7.40
CA THR A 71 18.44 -15.44 -7.58
C THR A 71 18.99 -16.50 -6.64
N GLU A 72 18.63 -16.44 -5.36
CA GLU A 72 19.05 -17.42 -4.35
C GLU A 72 18.53 -18.82 -4.66
N ARG A 73 17.30 -18.94 -5.17
CA ARG A 73 16.75 -20.23 -5.62
C ARG A 73 17.58 -20.81 -6.78
N ASP A 74 17.97 -19.99 -7.75
CA ASP A 74 18.76 -20.45 -8.89
C ASP A 74 20.17 -20.90 -8.45
N LEU A 75 20.79 -20.18 -7.52
CA LEU A 75 22.06 -20.57 -6.90
C LEU A 75 21.96 -21.91 -6.16
N GLN A 76 20.87 -22.13 -5.41
CA GLN A 76 20.62 -23.42 -4.74
C GLN A 76 20.47 -24.55 -5.76
N GLN A 77 19.75 -24.33 -6.87
CA GLN A 77 19.59 -25.32 -7.93
C GLN A 77 20.93 -25.64 -8.61
N ALA A 78 21.80 -24.65 -8.76
CA ALA A 78 23.17 -24.82 -9.24
C ALA A 78 24.13 -25.47 -8.21
N ARG A 79 23.64 -25.83 -7.01
CA ARG A 79 24.43 -26.37 -5.89
C ARG A 79 25.54 -25.42 -5.41
N THR A 80 25.37 -24.13 -5.64
CA THR A 80 26.26 -23.11 -5.09
C THR A 80 26.02 -22.99 -3.59
N ARG A 81 27.10 -22.99 -2.81
CA ARG A 81 27.01 -22.72 -1.37
C ARG A 81 26.58 -21.27 -1.15
N ILE A 82 25.40 -21.08 -0.59
CA ILE A 82 24.90 -19.78 -0.12
C ILE A 82 24.94 -19.74 1.41
N THR A 83 25.14 -18.55 1.98
CA THR A 83 25.15 -18.35 3.44
C THR A 83 24.21 -17.19 3.77
N PRO A 84 23.24 -17.37 4.70
CA PRO A 84 22.32 -16.30 5.05
C PRO A 84 23.02 -15.17 5.82
N TYR A 85 22.51 -13.94 5.68
CA TYR A 85 22.93 -12.76 6.42
C TYR A 85 21.74 -11.82 6.64
N ASN A 86 21.87 -10.88 7.59
CA ASN A 86 20.83 -9.90 7.92
C ASN A 86 21.20 -8.51 7.40
N VAL A 87 20.19 -7.75 6.97
CA VAL A 87 20.32 -6.35 6.53
C VAL A 87 19.29 -5.50 7.26
N TYR A 88 19.74 -4.36 7.80
CA TYR A 88 18.87 -3.28 8.27
C TYR A 88 18.90 -2.17 7.24
N TRP A 89 17.75 -1.81 6.69
CA TRP A 89 17.64 -0.80 5.65
C TRP A 89 16.41 0.08 5.87
N GLN A 90 16.60 1.39 5.81
CA GLN A 90 15.55 2.39 5.99
C GLN A 90 15.45 3.26 4.73
N PRO A 91 14.69 2.82 3.71
CA PRO A 91 14.45 3.63 2.51
C PRO A 91 13.41 4.72 2.78
N ASN A 92 13.52 5.81 2.04
CA ASN A 92 12.46 6.82 1.96
C ASN A 92 11.49 6.46 0.83
N ARG A 93 10.20 6.72 1.07
CA ARG A 93 9.15 6.60 0.05
C ARG A 93 8.76 7.97 -0.49
N GLU A 94 8.34 7.98 -1.75
CA GLU A 94 7.65 9.13 -2.31
C GLU A 94 6.26 9.24 -1.68
N ASN A 95 5.81 10.47 -1.45
CA ASN A 95 4.45 10.76 -0.99
C ASN A 95 3.79 11.70 -2.01
N PRO A 96 3.18 11.15 -3.08
CA PRO A 96 2.62 11.96 -4.16
C PRO A 96 1.25 12.53 -3.74
N VAL A 97 1.26 13.58 -2.92
CA VAL A 97 0.05 14.13 -2.28
C VAL A 97 -1.02 14.54 -3.31
N VAL A 98 -0.63 15.13 -4.44
CA VAL A 98 -1.56 15.54 -5.51
C VAL A 98 -2.26 14.34 -6.12
N GLU A 99 -1.51 13.29 -6.46
CA GLU A 99 -2.08 12.05 -7.03
C GLU A 99 -2.97 11.34 -6.00
N PHE A 100 -2.51 11.23 -4.76
CA PHE A 100 -3.26 10.62 -3.67
C PHE A 100 -4.61 11.30 -3.45
N VAL A 101 -4.62 12.64 -3.32
CA VAL A 101 -5.87 13.40 -3.14
C VAL A 101 -6.72 13.37 -4.41
N GLY A 102 -6.10 13.35 -5.59
CA GLY A 102 -6.80 13.12 -6.86
C GLY A 102 -7.57 11.80 -6.88
N GLY A 103 -6.95 10.71 -6.41
CA GLY A 103 -7.60 9.41 -6.27
C GLY A 103 -8.80 9.41 -5.31
N LEU A 104 -8.78 10.25 -4.28
CA LEU A 104 -9.93 10.43 -3.37
C LEU A 104 -11.14 11.08 -4.06
N TYR A 105 -10.98 11.77 -5.19
CA TYR A 105 -12.14 12.22 -5.96
C TYR A 105 -12.76 11.09 -6.80
N GLY A 106 -11.95 10.12 -7.23
CA GLY A 106 -12.38 9.05 -8.15
C GLY A 106 -13.09 7.90 -7.46
N VAL A 107 -12.49 7.34 -6.40
CA VAL A 107 -13.01 6.12 -5.76
C VAL A 107 -14.01 6.44 -4.64
N PRO A 108 -13.66 7.27 -3.64
CA PRO A 108 -14.55 7.55 -2.51
C PRO A 108 -15.41 8.83 -2.69
N GLY A 109 -14.99 9.74 -3.57
CA GLY A 109 -15.70 10.98 -3.90
C GLY A 109 -15.34 12.21 -3.04
N GLU A 110 -15.90 13.36 -3.39
CA GLU A 110 -15.56 14.68 -2.81
C GLU A 110 -15.64 14.73 -1.28
N ARG A 111 -16.58 13.98 -0.69
CA ARG A 111 -16.70 13.89 0.76
C ARG A 111 -15.40 13.41 1.42
N ALA A 112 -14.74 12.40 0.85
CA ALA A 112 -13.50 11.86 1.42
C ALA A 112 -12.35 12.86 1.35
N VAL A 113 -12.31 13.70 0.31
CA VAL A 113 -11.33 14.79 0.22
C VAL A 113 -11.54 15.79 1.37
N ARG A 114 -12.78 16.21 1.61
CA ARG A 114 -13.12 17.13 2.71
C ARG A 114 -12.78 16.54 4.08
N GLU A 115 -13.13 15.27 4.30
CA GLU A 115 -12.82 14.56 5.55
C GLU A 115 -11.30 14.40 5.74
N PHE A 116 -10.55 14.11 4.67
CA PHE A 116 -9.10 14.00 4.73
C PHE A 116 -8.42 15.34 5.07
N ILE A 117 -8.85 16.45 4.46
CA ILE A 117 -8.35 17.80 4.80
C ILE A 117 -8.64 18.12 6.26
N ALA A 118 -9.86 17.87 6.74
CA ALA A 118 -10.24 18.09 8.13
C ALA A 118 -9.39 17.24 9.10
N ALA A 119 -9.13 15.98 8.76
CA ALA A 119 -8.28 15.10 9.55
C ALA A 119 -6.82 15.59 9.60
N GLN A 120 -6.29 16.10 8.49
CA GLN A 120 -4.96 16.68 8.42
C GLN A 120 -4.84 17.95 9.27
N ARG A 121 -5.82 18.86 9.21
CA ARG A 121 -5.90 20.02 10.12
C ARG A 121 -5.89 19.61 11.59
N LYS A 122 -6.69 18.61 11.95
CA LYS A 122 -6.82 18.13 13.33
C LYS A 122 -5.56 17.45 13.85
N THR A 123 -4.88 16.65 13.00
CA THR A 123 -3.78 15.78 13.43
C THR A 123 -2.43 16.46 13.31
N ASN A 124 -2.23 17.22 12.22
CA ASN A 124 -0.94 17.78 11.80
C ASN A 124 -0.94 19.31 11.78
N GLY A 125 -2.06 19.95 12.17
CA GLY A 125 -2.21 21.40 12.25
C GLY A 125 -2.65 22.06 10.94
N GLU A 126 -2.97 23.35 11.02
CA GLU A 126 -3.58 24.10 9.92
C GLU A 126 -2.69 24.16 8.67
N GLY A 127 -1.37 24.28 8.85
CA GLY A 127 -0.42 24.31 7.73
C GLY A 127 -0.48 23.03 6.87
N ALA A 128 -0.61 21.86 7.50
CA ALA A 128 -0.76 20.60 6.77
C ALA A 128 -2.10 20.53 6.02
N GLY A 129 -3.18 21.04 6.63
CA GLY A 129 -4.48 21.15 6.00
C GLY A 129 -4.45 21.99 4.72
N VAL A 130 -3.86 23.19 4.79
CA VAL A 130 -3.71 24.10 3.64
C VAL A 130 -2.88 23.48 2.52
N MET A 131 -1.83 22.74 2.85
CA MET A 131 -1.00 22.05 1.85
C MET A 131 -1.80 20.98 1.09
N VAL A 132 -2.63 20.20 1.80
CA VAL A 132 -3.48 19.17 1.22
C VAL A 132 -4.61 19.78 0.39
N GLU A 133 -5.19 20.88 0.86
CA GLU A 133 -6.21 21.65 0.13
C GLU A 133 -5.67 22.18 -1.21
N ARG A 134 -4.47 22.77 -1.21
CA ARG A 134 -3.78 23.18 -2.46
C ARG A 134 -3.51 22.01 -3.40
N ALA A 135 -3.13 20.85 -2.86
CA ALA A 135 -2.93 19.65 -3.65
C ALA A 135 -4.25 19.15 -4.28
N ALA A 136 -5.37 19.26 -3.56
CA ALA A 136 -6.71 18.94 -4.06
C ALA A 136 -7.10 19.86 -5.22
N GLU A 137 -6.89 21.16 -5.09
CA GLU A 137 -7.13 22.14 -6.15
C GLU A 137 -6.28 21.86 -7.40
N GLN A 138 -5.00 21.53 -7.19
CA GLN A 138 -4.10 21.15 -8.28
C GLN A 138 -4.57 19.88 -8.98
N ALA A 139 -5.00 18.86 -8.25
CA ALA A 139 -5.52 17.62 -8.82
C ALA A 139 -6.77 17.88 -9.68
N LEU A 140 -7.69 18.74 -9.23
CA LEU A 140 -8.86 19.15 -10.02
C LEU A 140 -8.48 19.89 -11.31
N LYS A 141 -7.50 20.80 -11.24
CA LYS A 141 -7.00 21.51 -12.43
C LYS A 141 -6.39 20.55 -13.45
N LEU A 142 -5.57 19.60 -13.00
CA LEU A 142 -4.99 18.58 -13.86
C LEU A 142 -6.06 17.71 -14.53
N ARG A 143 -7.12 17.35 -13.80
CA ARG A 143 -8.27 16.61 -14.34
C ARG A 143 -9.02 17.39 -15.41
N GLN A 144 -9.26 18.69 -15.19
CA GLN A 144 -9.95 19.55 -16.15
C GLN A 144 -9.11 19.85 -17.40
N ALA A 145 -7.78 19.81 -17.26
CA ALA A 145 -6.84 20.04 -18.35
C ALA A 145 -6.49 18.77 -19.15
N ALA A 146 -6.81 17.58 -18.63
CA ALA A 146 -6.67 16.34 -19.39
C ALA A 146 -7.68 16.36 -20.55
N PRO A 147 -7.24 16.10 -21.81
CA PRO A 147 -8.19 15.92 -22.89
C PRO A 147 -9.15 14.79 -22.53
N ALA A 148 -10.42 14.91 -22.91
CA ALA A 148 -11.37 13.80 -22.82
C ALA A 148 -10.78 12.64 -23.63
N GLY A 149 -10.15 11.69 -22.94
CA GLY A 149 -9.56 10.50 -23.54
C GLY A 149 -10.65 9.49 -23.82
N ASP A 150 -10.68 9.00 -25.05
CA ASP A 150 -11.58 7.97 -25.56
C ASP A 150 -11.61 6.74 -24.64
N ASP A 151 -12.83 6.30 -24.33
CA ASP A 151 -13.17 5.08 -23.59
C ASP A 151 -12.65 3.80 -24.28
#